data_AF-A0A8H7EDT2-F1
#
_entry.id   AF-A0A8H7EDT2-F1
#
_cell.length_a   1.000
_cell.length_b   1.000
_cell.length_c   1.000
_cell.angle_alpha   90.00
_cell.angle_beta   90.00
_cell.angle_gamma   90.00
#
_symmetry.space_group_name_H-M   'P 1'
#
loop_
_entity.id
_entity.type
_entity.pdbx_description
1 polymer ?
#
loop_
_entity_poly.entity_id
_entity_poly.type
_entity_poly.pdbx_seq_one_letter_code
_entity_poly.pdbx_strand_id
1 'polypeptide(L)'
;MSDFPPSPVDTIDWSNVGFKIREVAGHVESHYSVETGKWTPPVFVEDPFLRIHGMAPGLNYGMQCYEGMKAFRAPNNTINIFRPNKNAERMQHSASFISIPEVPTDHFLACCSMAVGMNAAYVPPHETGAAMYIRPLLFGSSAQLGLNPPQEYTFVVYCIPTGVYHGSNPVDAVILEDFDRAAPEGTGSAKVGGNYAPVLRHSEKAYKAGYGITLHLDSKTRSVVDEFSTSAFIGVKKDGDKVKLVASNSKNVIQSVTGDSVLRIAESFGWEAESREIAYEELKSFDEVLAAGTAAALVPIKSITLPSKDDKFTYAEAQQEPGPVCKKLLTTLKGIQQGKIEDKQSWLFKVERPEQFGKQEQANGAKITPNIPTLSHNHEVRNLVTRADLDSIKSNDWLTDNAIAFWQEYLEREELNAFPKASIVLLRPSMSYMLMQSAEPLSLKEVLPNFTHTTHVFLPINDNTDVTQAEGGSHWSLLLVSIIDGVSFHYDSMTQSNEREARSTTMKLEQLLGKRLRFIPMSDSPQQENGSDCGVFVCVLMRHLLLKRLLRADASKKVSMSMRDAHINAKDGRRTMLKVIEERRDEGKRRRSGSHSPFRNPSAHSKSPPRIGDEQSQER
;
A
#
# COMPACT_ATOMS: atom_id res chain seq x y z
N MET A 1 -29.51 11.20 -3.92
CA MET A 1 -28.06 11.24 -3.59
C MET A 1 -27.87 10.29 -2.42
N SER A 2 -26.90 9.39 -2.45
CA SER A 2 -26.52 8.62 -1.27
C SER A 2 -26.13 9.56 -0.13
N ASP A 3 -26.54 9.22 1.10
CA ASP A 3 -26.19 9.97 2.31
C ASP A 3 -24.66 9.93 2.52
N PHE A 4 -24.10 11.06 2.98
CA PHE A 4 -22.69 11.16 3.34
C PHE A 4 -22.56 11.56 4.82
N PRO A 5 -21.69 10.88 5.58
CA PRO A 5 -20.95 9.69 5.19
C PRO A 5 -21.85 8.46 5.08
N PRO A 6 -21.50 7.49 4.22
CA PRO A 6 -22.23 6.24 4.14
C PRO A 6 -22.16 5.47 5.46
N SER A 7 -23.09 4.52 5.64
CA SER A 7 -23.01 3.54 6.72
C SER A 7 -21.70 2.74 6.63
N PRO A 8 -21.10 2.36 7.78
CA PRO A 8 -19.96 1.46 7.79
C PRO A 8 -20.26 0.15 7.06
N VAL A 9 -19.25 -0.43 6.39
CA VAL A 9 -19.39 -1.74 5.74
C VAL A 9 -19.73 -2.83 6.77
N ASP A 10 -20.56 -3.78 6.38
CA ASP A 10 -20.99 -4.94 7.19
C ASP A 10 -20.04 -6.15 7.07
N THR A 11 -19.07 -6.06 6.16
CA THR A 11 -18.10 -7.12 5.85
C THR A 11 -16.92 -7.17 6.81
N ILE A 12 -16.80 -6.18 7.71
CA ILE A 12 -15.76 -6.10 8.72
C ILE A 12 -16.38 -6.35 10.09
N ASP A 13 -15.86 -7.34 10.81
CA ASP A 13 -16.12 -7.48 12.25
C ASP A 13 -15.41 -6.35 13.00
N TRP A 14 -16.16 -5.28 13.26
CA TRP A 14 -15.68 -4.08 13.94
C TRP A 14 -15.31 -4.32 15.41
N SER A 15 -15.75 -5.43 16.01
CA SER A 15 -15.40 -5.79 17.39
C SER A 15 -13.99 -6.41 17.48
N ASN A 16 -13.43 -6.88 16.36
CA ASN A 16 -12.15 -7.60 16.31
C ASN A 16 -11.26 -7.15 15.13
N VAL A 17 -11.15 -5.83 14.91
CA VAL A 17 -10.39 -5.28 13.78
C VAL A 17 -8.89 -5.50 13.92
N GLY A 18 -8.35 -5.34 15.14
CA GLY A 18 -6.92 -5.36 15.44
C GLY A 18 -6.12 -4.26 14.70
N PHE A 19 -4.80 -4.37 14.68
CA PHE A 19 -3.92 -3.53 13.84
C PHE A 19 -3.39 -4.36 12.68
N LYS A 20 -4.30 -4.85 11.82
CA LYS A 20 -3.96 -5.65 10.63
C LYS A 20 -4.16 -4.80 9.38
N ILE A 21 -3.27 -4.97 8.40
CA ILE A 21 -3.45 -4.33 7.09
C ILE A 21 -4.72 -4.92 6.47
N ARG A 22 -5.62 -4.04 6.06
CA ARG A 22 -6.86 -4.37 5.35
C ARG A 22 -6.98 -3.40 4.19
N GLU A 23 -7.29 -3.93 3.02
CA GLU A 23 -7.55 -3.10 1.85
C GLU A 23 -8.82 -2.27 2.07
N VAL A 24 -8.77 -1.03 1.59
CA VAL A 24 -9.88 -0.09 1.53
C VAL A 24 -10.14 0.25 0.06
N ALA A 25 -10.98 1.24 -0.24
CA ALA A 25 -11.29 1.58 -1.64
C ALA A 25 -10.07 2.10 -2.44
N GLY A 26 -9.07 2.68 -1.77
CA GLY A 26 -7.88 3.21 -2.42
C GLY A 26 -7.14 4.25 -1.58
N HIS A 27 -6.22 4.99 -2.21
CA HIS A 27 -5.43 6.06 -1.59
C HIS A 27 -5.47 7.34 -2.43
N VAL A 28 -4.93 8.43 -1.86
CA VAL A 28 -4.78 9.70 -2.58
C VAL A 28 -3.32 9.95 -2.91
N GLU A 29 -3.03 10.38 -4.13
CA GLU A 29 -1.70 10.78 -4.61
C GLU A 29 -1.66 12.26 -5.02
N SER A 30 -0.50 12.88 -4.83
CA SER A 30 -0.14 14.18 -5.37
C SER A 30 1.36 14.20 -5.65
N HIS A 31 1.76 14.75 -6.79
CA HIS A 31 3.15 14.79 -7.22
C HIS A 31 3.66 16.23 -7.25
N TYR A 32 4.92 16.42 -6.90
CA TYR A 32 5.64 17.68 -7.05
C TYR A 32 6.65 17.54 -8.17
N SER A 33 6.73 18.56 -9.03
CA SER A 33 7.77 18.69 -10.07
C SER A 33 8.63 19.90 -9.78
N VAL A 34 9.95 19.69 -9.73
CA VAL A 34 10.94 20.77 -9.56
C VAL A 34 10.87 21.78 -10.70
N GLU A 35 10.59 21.34 -11.93
CA GLU A 35 10.43 22.20 -13.11
C GLU A 35 9.29 23.21 -12.91
N THR A 36 8.16 22.75 -12.36
CA THR A 36 6.97 23.59 -12.18
C THR A 36 6.93 24.31 -10.84
N GLY A 37 7.68 23.81 -9.85
CA GLY A 37 7.67 24.29 -8.47
C GLY A 37 6.35 24.06 -7.73
N LYS A 38 5.50 23.12 -8.20
CA LYS A 38 4.12 22.97 -7.71
C LYS A 38 3.73 21.52 -7.46
N TRP A 39 2.84 21.34 -6.49
CA TRP A 39 2.09 20.11 -6.26
C TRP A 39 0.92 20.00 -7.24
N THR A 40 0.69 18.82 -7.80
CA THR A 40 -0.52 18.51 -8.57
C THR A 40 -1.75 18.48 -7.66
N PRO A 41 -2.96 18.72 -8.19
CA PRO A 41 -4.19 18.44 -7.45
C PRO A 41 -4.23 16.99 -6.91
N PRO A 42 -4.91 16.74 -5.78
CA PRO A 42 -5.06 15.39 -5.24
C PRO A 42 -5.84 14.48 -6.19
N VAL A 43 -5.36 13.26 -6.38
CA VAL A 43 -6.00 12.23 -7.22
C VAL A 43 -6.27 10.99 -6.38
N PHE A 44 -7.48 10.45 -6.44
CA PHE A 44 -7.80 9.17 -5.82
C PHE A 44 -7.43 8.02 -6.76
N VAL A 45 -6.76 7.01 -6.22
CA VAL A 45 -6.26 5.84 -6.93
C VAL A 45 -6.86 4.59 -6.28
N GLU A 46 -7.60 3.81 -7.06
CA GLU A 46 -8.27 2.57 -6.64
C GLU A 46 -7.35 1.35 -6.80
N ASP A 47 -6.16 1.45 -6.24
CA ASP A 47 -5.13 0.42 -6.27
C ASP A 47 -4.38 0.48 -4.92
N PRO A 48 -4.15 -0.62 -4.19
CA PRO A 48 -3.34 -0.58 -2.98
C PRO A 48 -1.84 -0.36 -3.25
N PHE A 49 -1.38 -0.44 -4.50
CA PHE A 49 0.02 -0.36 -4.87
C PHE A 49 0.44 1.04 -5.33
N LEU A 50 1.71 1.37 -5.06
CA LEU A 50 2.35 2.61 -5.50
C LEU A 50 3.36 2.31 -6.60
N ARG A 51 3.22 2.99 -7.74
CA ARG A 51 4.19 2.88 -8.84
C ARG A 51 5.34 3.87 -8.63
N ILE A 52 6.52 3.35 -8.32
CA ILE A 52 7.73 4.14 -8.10
C ILE A 52 8.88 3.65 -8.99
N HIS A 53 9.77 4.55 -9.38
CA HIS A 53 10.99 4.16 -10.10
C HIS A 53 11.96 3.44 -9.14
N GLY A 54 12.54 2.30 -9.54
CA GLY A 54 13.44 1.53 -8.67
C GLY A 54 14.68 2.29 -8.19
N MET A 55 15.15 3.26 -8.99
CA MET A 55 16.25 4.17 -8.65
C MET A 55 15.81 5.43 -7.88
N ALA A 56 14.64 5.44 -7.26
CA ALA A 56 14.16 6.58 -6.49
C ALA A 56 14.94 6.74 -5.16
N PRO A 57 15.35 7.95 -4.78
CA PRO A 57 16.02 8.20 -3.50
C PRO A 57 15.20 7.79 -2.27
N GLY A 58 13.87 7.83 -2.37
CA GLY A 58 12.99 7.34 -1.31
C GLY A 58 13.18 5.86 -0.98
N LEU A 59 13.60 5.04 -1.96
CA LEU A 59 13.91 3.62 -1.77
C LEU A 59 15.37 3.38 -1.40
N ASN A 60 16.29 4.12 -2.02
CA ASN A 60 17.72 3.78 -1.98
C ASN A 60 18.50 4.55 -0.89
N TYR A 61 18.08 5.77 -0.55
CA TYR A 61 18.82 6.67 0.35
C TYR A 61 18.00 7.12 1.57
N GLY A 62 16.81 6.54 1.77
CA GLY A 62 15.95 6.89 2.90
C GLY A 62 15.40 8.31 2.84
N MET A 63 15.34 8.92 1.65
CA MET A 63 14.76 10.25 1.41
C MET A 63 13.22 10.18 1.49
N GLN A 64 12.72 9.92 2.69
CA GLN A 64 11.29 9.78 2.98
C GLN A 64 10.95 10.15 4.43
N CYS A 65 9.78 10.78 4.60
CA CYS A 65 9.15 11.00 5.89
C CYS A 65 7.68 10.58 5.83
N TYR A 66 7.07 10.44 7.01
CA TYR A 66 5.69 9.98 7.09
C TYR A 66 4.96 10.58 8.29
N GLU A 67 3.63 10.47 8.26
CA GLU A 67 2.76 10.89 9.34
C GLU A 67 1.82 9.80 9.84
N GLY A 68 1.16 10.09 10.96
CA GLY A 68 0.22 9.18 11.59
C GLY A 68 -0.86 9.90 12.37
N MET A 69 -2.10 9.78 11.90
CA MET A 69 -3.29 10.34 12.56
C MET A 69 -4.48 9.39 12.44
N LYS A 70 -5.60 9.77 13.05
CA LYS A 70 -6.81 8.96 13.11
C LYS A 70 -8.04 9.78 12.75
N ALA A 71 -8.96 9.15 12.03
CA ALA A 71 -10.33 9.60 11.81
C ALA A 71 -11.30 8.77 12.64
N PHE A 72 -12.33 9.43 13.17
CA PHE A 72 -13.37 8.82 13.99
C PHE A 72 -14.74 9.24 13.49
N ARG A 73 -15.71 8.32 13.61
CA ARG A 73 -17.13 8.62 13.44
C ARG A 73 -17.70 9.11 14.76
N ALA A 74 -18.31 10.30 14.74
CA ALA A 74 -18.96 10.91 15.90
C ALA A 74 -20.41 10.39 16.08
N PRO A 75 -21.06 10.62 17.24
CA PRO A 75 -22.44 10.19 17.48
C PRO A 75 -23.46 10.74 16.48
N ASN A 76 -23.21 11.94 15.95
CA ASN A 76 -24.04 12.58 14.92
C ASN A 76 -23.73 12.08 13.49
N ASN A 77 -23.00 10.97 13.37
CA ASN A 77 -22.53 10.36 12.12
C ASN A 77 -21.53 11.22 11.30
N THR A 78 -21.03 12.36 11.81
CA THR A 78 -19.94 13.09 11.14
C THR A 78 -18.62 12.35 11.29
N ILE A 79 -17.70 12.48 10.31
CA ILE A 79 -16.35 11.93 10.40
C ILE A 79 -15.38 13.08 10.64
N ASN A 80 -14.52 12.94 11.66
CA ASN A 80 -13.55 13.95 12.05
C ASN A 80 -12.15 13.38 12.12
N ILE A 81 -11.15 14.13 11.64
CA ILE A 81 -9.73 13.85 11.78
C ILE A 81 -9.20 14.65 12.97
N PHE A 82 -8.44 14.01 13.87
CA PHE A 82 -7.91 14.68 15.05
C PHE A 82 -6.60 15.43 14.75
N ARG A 83 -6.63 16.77 14.89
CA ARG A 83 -5.50 17.72 14.77
C ARG A 83 -4.59 17.56 13.53
N PRO A 84 -5.13 17.35 12.33
CA PRO A 84 -4.30 17.07 11.14
C PRO A 84 -3.38 18.24 10.76
N ASN A 85 -3.69 19.47 11.15
CA ASN A 85 -2.81 20.63 10.95
C ASN A 85 -1.46 20.49 11.67
N LYS A 86 -1.45 19.94 12.89
CA LYS A 86 -0.20 19.70 13.63
C LYS A 86 0.63 18.57 13.01
N ASN A 87 -0.02 17.59 12.40
CA ASN A 87 0.67 16.59 11.61
C ASN A 87 1.27 17.19 10.32
N ALA A 88 0.57 18.14 9.67
CA ALA A 88 1.09 18.85 8.49
C ALA A 88 2.35 19.67 8.83
N GLU A 89 2.30 20.48 9.90
CA GLU A 89 3.45 21.25 10.40
C GLU A 89 4.66 20.33 10.69
N ARG A 90 4.42 19.17 11.31
CA ARG A 90 5.48 18.20 11.61
C ARG A 90 6.02 17.49 10.38
N MET A 91 5.19 17.24 9.37
CA MET A 91 5.65 16.71 8.08
C MET A 91 6.54 17.73 7.37
N GLN A 92 6.21 19.02 7.41
CA GLN A 92 7.05 20.10 6.86
C GLN A 92 8.40 20.16 7.57
N HIS A 93 8.40 20.12 8.92
CA HIS A 93 9.63 19.97 9.71
C HIS A 93 10.42 18.73 9.30
N SER A 94 9.75 17.60 9.10
CA SER A 94 10.43 16.37 8.71
C SER A 94 11.03 16.44 7.29
N ALA A 95 10.32 17.08 6.37
CA ALA A 95 10.74 17.26 4.98
C ALA A 95 12.01 18.12 4.86
N SER A 96 12.13 19.17 5.69
CA SER A 96 13.30 20.06 5.70
C SER A 96 14.59 19.32 6.11
N PHE A 97 14.50 18.31 6.98
CA PHE A 97 15.64 17.48 7.41
C PHE A 97 16.16 16.51 6.35
N ILE A 98 15.36 16.23 5.32
CA ILE A 98 15.70 15.26 4.25
C ILE A 98 15.60 15.87 2.85
N SER A 99 15.68 17.20 2.77
CA SER A 99 15.75 17.96 1.51
C SER A 99 14.58 17.70 0.55
N ILE A 100 13.38 17.48 1.09
CA ILE A 100 12.14 17.34 0.29
C ILE A 100 11.36 18.66 0.32
N PRO A 101 10.77 19.11 -0.81
CA PRO A 101 9.84 20.24 -0.83
C PRO A 101 8.67 20.06 0.14
N GLU A 102 8.35 21.12 0.87
CA GLU A 102 7.25 21.11 1.83
C GLU A 102 5.90 20.89 1.13
N VAL A 103 5.03 20.10 1.78
CA VAL A 103 3.61 19.99 1.41
C VAL A 103 2.86 21.11 2.13
N PRO A 104 2.25 22.07 1.42
CA PRO A 104 1.48 23.14 2.06
C PRO A 104 0.38 22.58 2.95
N THR A 105 0.14 23.22 4.10
CA THR A 105 -0.82 22.73 5.10
C THR A 105 -2.21 22.48 4.51
N ASP A 106 -2.75 23.43 3.74
CA ASP A 106 -4.07 23.27 3.13
C ASP A 106 -4.13 22.10 2.14
N HIS A 107 -3.04 21.86 1.40
CA HIS A 107 -2.93 20.74 0.47
C HIS A 107 -2.86 19.40 1.19
N PHE A 108 -2.10 19.35 2.30
CA PHE A 108 -2.03 18.18 3.17
C PHE A 108 -3.41 17.84 3.75
N LEU A 109 -4.13 18.85 4.26
CA LEU A 109 -5.48 18.71 4.79
C LEU A 109 -6.47 18.24 3.72
N ALA A 110 -6.41 18.81 2.52
CA ALA A 110 -7.24 18.41 1.40
C ALA A 110 -7.01 16.94 1.01
N CYS A 111 -5.76 16.49 0.91
CA CYS A 111 -5.44 15.09 0.60
C CYS A 111 -5.93 14.13 1.70
N CYS A 112 -5.74 14.48 2.98
CA CYS A 112 -6.21 13.67 4.10
C CYS A 112 -7.75 13.59 4.14
N SER A 113 -8.43 14.73 3.96
CA SER A 113 -9.89 14.81 3.91
C SER A 113 -10.45 13.97 2.75
N MET A 114 -9.85 14.08 1.56
CA MET A 114 -10.24 13.30 0.39
C MET A 114 -10.02 11.80 0.60
N ALA A 115 -8.85 11.40 1.12
CA ALA A 115 -8.54 9.99 1.37
C ALA A 115 -9.53 9.36 2.38
N VAL A 116 -9.88 10.11 3.44
CA VAL A 116 -10.87 9.65 4.41
C VAL A 116 -12.28 9.64 3.83
N GLY A 117 -12.67 10.68 3.09
CA GLY A 117 -13.99 10.82 2.51
C GLY A 117 -14.29 9.77 1.43
N MET A 118 -13.31 9.46 0.58
CA MET A 118 -13.44 8.39 -0.43
C MET A 118 -13.50 7.00 0.22
N ASN A 119 -12.85 6.83 1.37
CA ASN A 119 -12.90 5.60 2.18
C ASN A 119 -13.93 5.65 3.32
N ALA A 120 -14.92 6.54 3.28
CA ALA A 120 -15.79 6.82 4.43
C ALA A 120 -16.60 5.61 4.93
N ALA A 121 -16.90 4.64 4.06
CA ALA A 121 -17.56 3.39 4.44
C ALA A 121 -16.67 2.46 5.30
N TYR A 122 -15.35 2.66 5.28
CA TYR A 122 -14.37 1.94 6.09
C TYR A 122 -14.04 2.64 7.41
N VAL A 123 -14.64 3.81 7.68
CA VAL A 123 -14.52 4.46 8.99
C VAL A 123 -15.42 3.73 9.99
N PRO A 124 -14.85 3.16 11.08
CA PRO A 124 -15.60 2.29 12.00
C PRO A 124 -16.86 2.93 12.58
N PRO A 125 -17.86 2.11 12.98
CA PRO A 125 -19.01 2.57 13.75
C PRO A 125 -18.57 3.25 15.04
N HIS A 126 -19.32 4.27 15.46
CA HIS A 126 -18.99 5.07 16.65
C HIS A 126 -18.92 4.22 17.93
N GLU A 127 -19.83 3.26 18.05
CA GLU A 127 -20.07 2.42 19.23
C GLU A 127 -18.86 1.53 19.54
N THR A 128 -18.08 1.18 18.51
CA THR A 128 -16.92 0.30 18.63
C THR A 128 -15.73 1.00 19.30
N GLY A 129 -15.68 2.33 19.23
CA GLY A 129 -14.54 3.14 19.64
C GLY A 129 -13.28 2.95 18.78
N ALA A 130 -13.35 2.14 17.72
CA ALA A 130 -12.28 1.94 16.75
C ALA A 130 -12.08 3.18 15.88
N ALA A 131 -10.98 3.22 15.13
CA ALA A 131 -10.59 4.39 14.33
C ALA A 131 -10.11 3.98 12.94
N MET A 132 -10.24 4.86 11.97
CA MET A 132 -9.48 4.73 10.74
C MET A 132 -8.13 5.42 10.89
N TYR A 133 -7.05 4.67 10.76
CA TYR A 133 -5.70 5.21 10.76
C TYR A 133 -5.35 5.77 9.39
N ILE A 134 -4.76 6.97 9.37
CA ILE A 134 -4.37 7.70 8.17
C ILE A 134 -2.83 7.76 8.14
N ARG A 135 -2.24 7.34 7.02
CA ARG A 135 -0.80 7.25 6.79
C ARG A 135 -0.40 8.10 5.58
N PRO A 136 -0.10 9.40 5.79
CA PRO A 136 0.58 10.20 4.80
C PRO A 136 2.06 9.79 4.68
N LEU A 137 2.57 9.66 3.47
CA LEU A 137 3.97 9.40 3.14
C LEU A 137 4.44 10.47 2.15
N LEU A 138 5.70 10.89 2.27
CA LEU A 138 6.32 11.87 1.40
C LEU A 138 7.75 11.41 1.08
N PHE A 139 8.10 11.28 -0.20
CA PHE A 139 9.39 10.74 -0.62
C PHE A 139 9.84 11.23 -2.00
N GLY A 140 11.16 11.22 -2.24
CA GLY A 140 11.72 11.47 -3.57
C GLY A 140 11.44 10.31 -4.52
N SER A 141 10.73 10.56 -5.63
CA SER A 141 10.07 9.52 -6.43
C SER A 141 10.65 9.31 -7.84
N SER A 142 11.34 10.30 -8.42
CA SER A 142 11.99 10.14 -9.72
C SER A 142 13.33 9.40 -9.63
N ALA A 143 13.77 8.81 -10.74
CA ALA A 143 15.09 8.17 -10.87
C ALA A 143 16.23 9.14 -10.55
N GLN A 144 17.05 8.82 -9.55
CA GLN A 144 18.20 9.65 -9.14
C GLN A 144 19.16 8.83 -8.25
N LEU A 145 20.36 8.51 -8.77
CA LEU A 145 21.42 7.82 -8.00
C LEU A 145 22.53 8.75 -7.50
N GLY A 146 22.72 9.90 -8.15
CA GLY A 146 23.64 10.92 -7.61
C GLY A 146 23.09 11.51 -6.32
N LEU A 147 23.97 11.91 -5.40
CA LEU A 147 23.62 12.61 -4.16
C LEU A 147 23.27 14.09 -4.43
N ASN A 148 22.21 14.30 -5.20
CA ASN A 148 21.60 15.59 -5.47
C ASN A 148 20.07 15.42 -5.49
N PRO A 149 19.30 16.51 -5.26
CA PRO A 149 17.85 16.42 -5.21
C PRO A 149 17.23 15.81 -6.49
N PRO A 150 16.24 14.90 -6.37
CA PRO A 150 15.48 14.38 -7.52
C PRO A 150 14.58 15.46 -8.14
N GLN A 151 14.10 15.19 -9.37
CA GLN A 151 13.21 16.10 -10.12
C GLN A 151 11.74 16.00 -9.69
N GLU A 152 11.34 14.86 -9.12
CA GLU A 152 9.96 14.63 -8.68
C GLU A 152 9.90 14.02 -7.28
N TYR A 153 8.85 14.41 -6.55
CA TYR A 153 8.50 13.91 -5.23
C TYR A 153 7.03 13.48 -5.24
N THR A 154 6.69 12.51 -4.41
CA THR A 154 5.31 12.02 -4.29
C THR A 154 4.85 12.14 -2.85
N PHE A 155 3.68 12.73 -2.68
CA PHE A 155 2.91 12.75 -1.45
C PHE A 155 1.71 11.82 -1.62
N VAL A 156 1.56 10.86 -0.72
CA VAL A 156 0.50 9.85 -0.78
C VAL A 156 -0.16 9.68 0.57
N VAL A 157 -1.48 9.47 0.60
CA VAL A 157 -2.24 9.25 1.84
C VAL A 157 -3.00 7.93 1.78
N TYR A 158 -2.52 6.95 2.54
CA TYR A 158 -3.20 5.67 2.76
C TYR A 158 -4.13 5.73 3.97
N CYS A 159 -5.17 4.91 3.97
CA CYS A 159 -6.09 4.73 5.09
C CYS A 159 -6.26 3.24 5.40
N ILE A 160 -6.35 2.88 6.68
CA ILE A 160 -6.69 1.52 7.12
C ILE A 160 -7.58 1.57 8.36
N PRO A 161 -8.63 0.74 8.46
CA PRO A 161 -9.37 0.59 9.71
C PRO A 161 -8.49 -0.07 10.77
N THR A 162 -8.54 0.46 12.00
CA THR A 162 -7.77 -0.03 13.13
C THR A 162 -8.66 -0.21 14.36
N GLY A 163 -8.48 -1.32 15.06
CA GLY A 163 -9.21 -1.61 16.29
C GLY A 163 -8.80 -0.71 17.46
N VAL A 164 -9.52 -0.87 18.56
CA VAL A 164 -9.16 -0.22 19.82
C VAL A 164 -7.87 -0.85 20.35
N TYR A 165 -6.86 -0.03 20.61
CA TYR A 165 -5.69 -0.49 21.34
C TYR A 165 -6.11 -0.74 22.79
N HIS A 166 -6.18 -2.01 23.19
CA HIS A 166 -6.52 -2.44 24.55
C HIS A 166 -5.32 -2.39 25.52
N GLY A 167 -4.17 -1.89 25.10
CA GLY A 167 -2.97 -1.79 25.94
C GLY A 167 -3.01 -0.64 26.95
N SER A 168 -4.08 -0.57 27.74
CA SER A 168 -4.10 0.19 29.00
C SER A 168 -3.31 -0.51 30.10
N ASN A 169 -2.88 -1.75 29.89
CA ASN A 169 -2.05 -2.47 30.85
C ASN A 169 -0.70 -1.77 30.98
N PRO A 170 -0.26 -1.44 32.20
CA PRO A 170 1.06 -0.90 32.42
C PRO A 170 2.17 -1.80 31.89
N VAL A 171 3.16 -1.21 31.24
CA VAL A 171 4.29 -1.92 30.65
C VAL A 171 5.60 -1.60 31.36
N ASP A 172 6.47 -2.61 31.45
CA ASP A 172 7.86 -2.41 31.87
C ASP A 172 8.67 -1.87 30.69
N ALA A 173 9.48 -0.85 30.95
CA ALA A 173 10.33 -0.19 29.98
C ALA A 173 11.81 -0.41 30.29
N VAL A 174 12.65 -0.46 29.25
CA VAL A 174 14.11 -0.55 29.40
C VAL A 174 14.78 0.60 28.65
N ILE A 175 15.81 1.18 29.27
CA ILE A 175 16.66 2.18 28.62
C ILE A 175 17.64 1.46 27.68
N LEU A 176 17.69 1.89 26.42
CA LEU A 176 18.62 1.34 25.44
C LEU A 176 19.99 1.98 25.56
N GLU A 177 21.00 1.15 25.85
CA GLU A 177 22.39 1.57 26.10
C GLU A 177 23.33 1.22 24.95
N ASP A 178 23.04 0.13 24.23
CA ASP A 178 23.87 -0.40 23.14
C ASP A 178 23.53 0.21 21.77
N PHE A 179 22.67 1.24 21.76
CA PHE A 179 22.16 1.86 20.55
C PHE A 179 21.73 3.30 20.78
N ASP A 180 21.83 4.10 19.72
CA ASP A 180 21.34 5.47 19.65
C ASP A 180 20.31 5.57 18.53
N ARG A 181 19.08 5.98 18.86
CA ARG A 181 18.02 6.19 17.86
C ARG A 181 18.41 7.28 16.85
N ALA A 182 19.07 8.34 17.32
CA ALA A 182 19.46 9.47 16.51
C ALA A 182 20.74 10.09 17.06
N ALA A 183 21.66 10.48 16.19
CA ALA A 183 22.83 11.25 16.61
C ALA A 183 22.43 12.63 17.18
N PRO A 184 23.26 13.28 18.02
CA PRO A 184 22.93 14.56 18.65
C PRO A 184 22.54 15.69 17.65
N GLU A 185 23.21 15.72 16.51
CA GLU A 185 22.97 16.64 15.39
C GLU A 185 22.35 15.90 14.18
N GLY A 186 21.60 14.84 14.47
CA GLY A 186 20.96 13.99 13.47
C GLY A 186 19.52 14.38 13.15
N THR A 187 18.79 13.42 12.61
CA THR A 187 17.39 13.56 12.18
C THR A 187 16.37 13.26 13.27
N GLY A 188 16.78 13.21 14.55
CA GLY A 188 15.96 12.63 15.62
C GLY A 188 14.58 13.26 15.79
N SER A 189 14.50 14.59 15.66
CA SER A 189 13.25 15.35 15.80
C SER A 189 12.34 15.28 14.57
N ALA A 190 12.85 14.76 13.44
CA ALA A 190 12.10 14.52 12.21
C ALA A 190 11.48 13.11 12.19
N LYS A 191 10.29 12.97 11.61
CA LYS A 191 9.59 11.70 11.50
C LYS A 191 9.97 10.94 10.22
N VAL A 192 11.24 10.54 10.16
CA VAL A 192 11.85 9.86 9.01
C VAL A 192 12.08 8.39 9.29
N GLY A 193 11.91 7.50 8.30
CA GLY A 193 12.05 6.06 8.53
C GLY A 193 13.43 5.61 9.01
N GLY A 194 14.48 6.39 8.68
CA GLY A 194 15.84 6.14 9.18
C GLY A 194 15.96 6.11 10.70
N ASN A 195 15.10 6.83 11.42
CA ASN A 195 15.07 6.80 12.89
C ASN A 195 14.39 5.53 13.46
N TYR A 196 13.62 4.81 12.65
CA TYR A 196 12.77 3.70 13.10
C TYR A 196 13.33 2.33 12.72
N ALA A 197 13.79 2.17 11.48
CA ALA A 197 14.26 0.86 10.99
C ALA A 197 15.40 0.26 11.86
N PRO A 198 16.42 1.02 12.28
CA PRO A 198 17.48 0.50 13.14
C PRO A 198 17.00 0.06 14.54
N VAL A 199 15.94 0.69 15.07
CA VAL A 199 15.41 0.44 16.42
C VAL A 199 14.71 -0.91 16.52
N LEU A 200 14.22 -1.48 15.42
CA LEU A 200 13.38 -2.68 15.40
C LEU A 200 14.04 -3.87 16.09
N ARG A 201 15.32 -4.17 15.77
CA ARG A 201 16.06 -5.28 16.38
C ARG A 201 16.27 -5.12 17.89
N HIS A 202 16.47 -3.88 18.35
CA HIS A 202 16.67 -3.59 19.77
C HIS A 202 15.35 -3.67 20.53
N SER A 203 14.24 -3.23 19.91
CA SER A 203 12.90 -3.39 20.46
C SER A 203 12.48 -4.85 20.55
N GLU A 204 12.80 -5.68 19.56
CA GLU A 204 12.54 -7.12 19.61
C GLU A 204 13.33 -7.80 20.73
N LYS A 205 14.62 -7.45 20.90
CA LYS A 205 15.46 -7.93 22.02
C LYS A 205 14.86 -7.55 23.38
N ALA A 206 14.44 -6.29 23.54
CA ALA A 206 13.79 -5.81 24.75
C ALA A 206 12.47 -6.54 25.02
N TYR A 207 11.64 -6.74 24.00
CA TYR A 207 10.39 -7.49 24.09
C TYR A 207 10.61 -8.94 24.54
N LYS A 208 11.59 -9.65 23.96
CA LYS A 208 11.97 -11.00 24.38
C LYS A 208 12.48 -11.06 25.83
N ALA A 209 13.04 -9.96 26.33
CA ALA A 209 13.46 -9.81 27.73
C ALA A 209 12.32 -9.37 28.68
N GLY A 210 11.08 -9.25 28.19
CA GLY A 210 9.91 -8.90 28.99
C GLY A 210 9.59 -7.40 29.08
N TYR A 211 10.32 -6.55 28.37
CA TYR A 211 10.05 -5.11 28.32
C TYR A 211 9.12 -4.76 27.16
N GLY A 212 7.98 -4.13 27.45
CA GLY A 212 6.97 -3.78 26.44
C GLY A 212 7.35 -2.57 25.59
N ILE A 213 8.27 -1.73 26.06
CA ILE A 213 8.70 -0.53 25.35
C ILE A 213 10.15 -0.17 25.72
N THR A 214 10.82 0.56 24.82
CA THR A 214 12.19 1.03 25.00
C THR A 214 12.23 2.55 25.16
N LEU A 215 13.07 3.02 26.08
CA LEU A 215 13.31 4.43 26.34
C LEU A 215 14.71 4.84 25.84
N HIS A 216 14.79 5.99 25.19
CA HIS A 216 16.06 6.58 24.76
C HIS A 216 16.44 7.74 25.68
N LEU A 217 17.73 7.85 25.96
CA LEU A 217 18.34 9.04 26.53
C LEU A 217 19.09 9.79 25.43
N ASP A 218 19.43 11.04 25.70
CA ASP A 218 20.21 11.85 24.78
C ASP A 218 21.51 11.13 24.38
N SER A 219 21.81 11.11 23.08
CA SER A 219 22.92 10.29 22.56
C SER A 219 24.32 10.80 22.90
N LYS A 220 24.46 12.03 23.40
CA LYS A 220 25.78 12.63 23.68
C LYS A 220 26.23 12.34 25.10
N THR A 221 25.37 12.62 26.06
CA THR A 221 25.67 12.57 27.50
C THR A 221 24.94 11.46 28.23
N ARG A 222 23.87 10.89 27.64
CA ARG A 222 23.04 9.85 28.25
C ARG A 222 22.51 10.28 29.64
N SER A 223 22.26 11.57 29.81
CA SER A 223 21.85 12.19 31.08
C SER A 223 20.47 12.83 31.01
N VAL A 224 19.92 13.02 29.81
CA VAL A 224 18.58 13.59 29.60
C VAL A 224 17.68 12.56 28.94
N VAL A 225 16.41 12.50 29.36
CA VAL A 225 15.39 11.65 28.75
C VAL A 225 14.98 12.24 27.40
N ASP A 226 15.08 11.45 26.33
CA ASP A 226 14.58 11.82 25.01
C ASP A 226 13.11 11.39 24.89
N GLU A 227 12.86 10.19 24.34
CA GLU A 227 11.54 9.68 24.06
C GLU A 227 11.50 8.16 24.19
N PHE A 228 10.30 7.61 24.36
CA PHE A 228 10.10 6.19 24.09
C PHE A 228 10.16 5.98 22.57
N SER A 229 10.67 4.84 22.11
CA SER A 229 10.98 4.58 20.68
C SER A 229 9.93 5.02 19.65
N THR A 230 8.64 5.03 20.02
CA THR A 230 7.55 5.47 19.13
C THR A 230 6.62 6.50 19.76
N SER A 231 6.92 7.01 20.95
CA SER A 231 6.01 7.80 21.78
C SER A 231 6.75 8.82 22.66
N ALA A 232 6.15 9.97 22.87
CA ALA A 232 6.72 10.99 23.76
C ALA A 232 6.69 10.53 25.22
N PHE A 233 7.67 10.99 26.00
CA PHE A 233 7.71 10.81 27.45
C PHE A 233 6.89 11.91 28.15
N ILE A 234 6.03 11.53 29.08
CA ILE A 234 5.33 12.45 30.00
C ILE A 234 5.47 11.90 31.42
N GLY A 235 6.09 12.68 32.31
CA GLY A 235 6.12 12.42 33.75
C GLY A 235 5.03 13.21 34.47
N VAL A 236 4.46 12.62 35.51
CA VAL A 236 3.46 13.24 36.38
C VAL A 236 4.02 13.35 37.78
N LYS A 237 3.89 14.53 38.39
CA LYS A 237 4.19 14.76 39.81
C LYS A 237 2.93 15.18 40.54
N LYS A 238 2.76 14.67 41.76
CA LYS A 238 1.64 14.96 42.65
C LYS A 238 2.15 15.52 43.97
N ASP A 239 1.50 16.58 44.40
CA ASP A 239 1.68 17.17 45.74
C ASP A 239 0.30 17.45 46.33
N GLY A 240 -0.22 16.48 47.08
CA GLY A 240 -1.63 16.45 47.49
C GLY A 240 -2.57 16.44 46.28
N ASP A 241 -3.44 17.46 46.18
CA ASP A 241 -4.36 17.64 45.06
C ASP A 241 -3.74 18.34 43.84
N LYS A 242 -2.51 18.85 43.96
CA LYS A 242 -1.82 19.50 42.84
C LYS A 242 -1.18 18.46 41.94
N VAL A 243 -1.44 18.57 40.64
CA VAL A 243 -0.86 17.70 39.62
C VAL A 243 -0.06 18.55 38.66
N LYS A 244 1.16 18.10 38.36
CA LYS A 244 2.05 18.71 37.37
C LYS A 244 2.49 17.68 36.33
N LEU A 245 2.32 18.00 35.05
CA LEU A 245 2.83 17.22 33.92
C LEU A 245 4.13 17.84 33.40
N VAL A 246 5.10 16.97 33.10
CA VAL A 246 6.38 17.34 32.51
C VAL A 246 6.61 16.48 31.28
N ALA A 247 6.63 17.08 30.10
CA ALA A 247 7.02 16.41 28.87
C ALA A 247 8.49 16.70 28.53
N SER A 248 9.22 15.72 28.00
CA SER A 248 10.57 15.97 27.49
C SER A 248 10.52 16.88 26.26
N ASN A 249 11.46 17.83 26.19
CA ASN A 249 11.69 18.68 25.03
C ASN A 249 13.11 18.58 24.47
N SER A 250 13.85 17.51 24.81
CA SER A 250 15.21 17.31 24.32
C SER A 250 15.28 17.50 22.79
N LYS A 251 16.40 18.03 22.31
CA LYS A 251 16.59 18.45 20.90
C LYS A 251 16.18 17.39 19.86
N ASN A 252 16.35 16.11 20.19
CA ASN A 252 16.07 15.01 19.27
C ASN A 252 14.69 14.39 19.43
N VAL A 253 13.82 14.87 20.32
CA VAL A 253 12.46 14.34 20.45
C VAL A 253 11.58 14.78 19.29
N ILE A 254 10.69 13.90 18.86
CA ILE A 254 9.67 14.26 17.87
C ILE A 254 8.58 15.07 18.58
N GLN A 255 8.17 16.19 17.97
CA GLN A 255 7.06 17.00 18.47
C GLN A 255 5.74 16.22 18.46
N SER A 256 5.39 15.55 19.56
CA SER A 256 4.24 14.66 19.62
C SER A 256 2.92 15.44 19.70
N VAL A 257 2.08 15.32 18.65
CA VAL A 257 0.71 15.86 18.66
C VAL A 257 -0.10 15.33 19.85
N THR A 258 0.05 14.05 20.20
CA THR A 258 -0.62 13.45 21.36
C THR A 258 -0.08 14.02 22.66
N GLY A 259 1.24 14.17 22.79
CA GLY A 259 1.87 14.76 23.97
C GLY A 259 1.42 16.20 24.21
N ASP A 260 1.47 17.04 23.18
CA ASP A 260 0.97 18.42 23.25
C ASP A 260 -0.52 18.46 23.62
N SER A 261 -1.35 17.61 23.01
CA SER A 261 -2.79 17.54 23.34
C SER A 261 -3.01 17.20 24.81
N VAL A 262 -2.22 16.30 25.38
CA VAL A 262 -2.32 15.89 26.78
C VAL A 262 -1.94 17.02 27.74
N LEU A 263 -0.89 17.78 27.44
CA LEU A 263 -0.53 18.97 28.23
C LEU A 263 -1.67 20.00 28.22
N ARG A 264 -2.27 20.28 27.06
CA ARG A 264 -3.42 21.19 26.95
C ARG A 264 -4.67 20.70 27.67
N ILE A 265 -4.93 19.39 27.65
CA ILE A 265 -6.03 18.79 28.44
C ILE A 265 -5.74 18.95 29.93
N ALA A 266 -4.51 18.74 30.38
CA ALA A 266 -4.12 18.94 31.78
C ALA A 266 -4.35 20.38 32.25
N GLU A 267 -3.95 21.37 31.44
CA GLU A 267 -4.23 22.79 31.71
C GLU A 267 -5.74 23.05 31.88
N SER A 268 -6.60 22.38 31.10
CA SER A 268 -8.05 22.51 31.22
C SER A 268 -8.63 21.95 32.53
N PHE A 269 -7.88 21.12 33.25
CA PHE A 269 -8.21 20.65 34.60
C PHE A 269 -7.65 21.55 35.70
N GLY A 270 -6.95 22.63 35.36
CA GLY A 270 -6.22 23.47 36.30
C GLY A 270 -4.90 22.86 36.77
N TRP A 271 -4.38 21.85 36.06
CA TRP A 271 -3.07 21.26 36.36
C TRP A 271 -1.95 22.05 35.70
N GLU A 272 -0.77 22.03 36.32
CA GLU A 272 0.42 22.61 35.72
C GLU A 272 0.95 21.68 34.62
N ALA A 273 1.38 22.24 33.50
CA ALA A 273 1.96 21.50 32.40
C ALA A 273 3.16 22.26 31.84
N GLU A 274 4.30 21.57 31.69
CA GLU A 274 5.51 22.17 31.12
C GLU A 274 6.22 21.19 30.17
N SER A 275 7.02 21.74 29.27
CA SER A 275 7.88 20.99 28.36
C SER A 275 9.32 21.48 28.55
N ARG A 276 10.20 20.59 29.04
CA ARG A 276 11.60 20.89 29.37
C ARG A 276 12.48 19.65 29.30
N GLU A 277 13.79 19.83 29.42
CA GLU A 277 14.71 18.70 29.58
C GLU A 277 14.46 18.02 30.93
N ILE A 278 14.47 16.69 30.92
CA ILE A 278 14.24 15.86 32.10
C ILE A 278 15.52 15.08 32.33
N ALA A 279 16.20 15.36 33.44
CA ALA A 279 17.40 14.62 33.81
C ALA A 279 17.06 13.16 34.13
N TYR A 280 17.96 12.24 33.81
CA TYR A 280 17.84 10.82 34.15
C TYR A 280 17.54 10.61 35.64
N GLU A 281 18.22 11.37 36.51
CA GLU A 281 18.08 11.30 37.96
C GLU A 281 16.70 11.71 38.45
N GLU A 282 15.92 12.43 37.63
CA GLU A 282 14.57 12.86 37.94
C GLU A 282 13.54 11.74 37.76
N LEU A 283 13.88 10.65 37.05
CA LEU A 283 12.95 9.53 36.78
C LEU A 283 12.32 8.93 38.04
N LYS A 284 13.05 8.94 39.17
CA LYS A 284 12.57 8.46 40.48
C LYS A 284 11.57 9.39 41.18
N SER A 285 11.44 10.63 40.70
CA SER A 285 10.61 11.66 41.34
C SER A 285 9.20 11.78 40.76
N PHE A 286 8.88 11.01 39.72
CA PHE A 286 7.55 10.98 39.13
C PHE A 286 6.66 9.92 39.80
N ASP A 287 5.38 10.24 39.97
CA ASP A 287 4.37 9.34 40.53
C ASP A 287 3.74 8.45 39.44
N GLU A 288 3.52 9.02 38.24
CA GLU A 288 3.12 8.29 37.03
C GLU A 288 4.04 8.68 35.86
N VAL A 289 4.35 7.72 34.98
CA VAL A 289 5.01 7.98 33.69
C VAL A 289 4.18 7.40 32.57
N LEU A 290 4.01 8.16 31.50
CA LEU A 290 3.16 7.84 30.36
C LEU A 290 3.96 7.94 29.06
N ALA A 291 3.76 6.97 28.17
CA ALA A 291 4.17 7.08 26.78
C ALA A 291 2.99 7.59 25.92
N ALA A 292 3.16 8.71 25.23
CA ALA A 292 2.10 9.38 24.47
C ALA A 292 2.33 9.34 22.95
N GLY A 293 1.40 8.73 22.20
CA GLY A 293 1.49 8.61 20.75
C GLY A 293 0.18 8.20 20.06
N THR A 294 0.05 8.49 18.76
CA THR A 294 -1.21 8.30 18.01
C THR A 294 -1.76 6.87 18.08
N ALA A 295 -0.90 5.86 17.99
CA ALA A 295 -1.31 4.45 17.90
C ALA A 295 -2.02 3.98 19.18
N ALA A 296 -1.37 4.15 20.33
CA ALA A 296 -1.85 3.68 21.63
C ALA A 296 -2.54 4.77 22.48
N ALA A 297 -2.56 6.01 22.01
CA ALA A 297 -2.95 7.22 22.75
C ALA A 297 -2.06 7.47 23.98
N LEU A 298 -2.29 6.75 25.08
CA LEU A 298 -1.45 6.80 26.29
C LEU A 298 -1.21 5.38 26.80
N VAL A 299 0.06 5.04 26.98
CA VAL A 299 0.49 3.78 27.59
C VAL A 299 1.10 4.09 28.96
N PRO A 300 0.51 3.57 30.06
CA PRO A 300 1.11 3.73 31.38
C PRO A 300 2.40 2.91 31.51
N ILE A 301 3.41 3.49 32.14
CA ILE A 301 4.69 2.85 32.38
C ILE A 301 4.75 2.38 33.83
N LYS A 302 4.95 1.08 34.01
CA LYS A 302 5.04 0.43 35.33
C LYS A 302 6.40 0.62 35.96
N SER A 303 7.45 0.41 35.16
CA SER A 303 8.83 0.61 35.59
C SER A 303 9.73 1.00 34.43
N ILE A 304 10.85 1.66 34.74
CA ILE A 304 11.94 1.94 33.81
C ILE A 304 13.21 1.34 34.40
N THR A 305 13.86 0.46 33.64
CA THR A 305 15.10 -0.22 34.06
C THR A 305 16.30 0.25 33.24
N LEU A 306 17.41 0.52 33.91
CA LEU A 306 18.73 0.70 33.31
C LEU A 306 19.66 -0.44 33.75
N PRO A 307 19.86 -1.48 32.91
CA PRO A 307 20.58 -2.67 33.32
C PRO A 307 22.02 -2.42 33.78
N SER A 308 22.78 -1.53 33.13
CA SER A 308 24.20 -1.31 33.49
C SER A 308 24.43 -0.75 34.90
N LYS A 309 23.46 0.00 35.43
CA LYS A 309 23.51 0.61 36.76
C LYS A 309 22.74 -0.19 37.82
N ASP A 310 22.10 -1.29 37.43
CA ASP A 310 21.13 -2.02 38.28
C ASP A 310 19.99 -1.11 38.80
N ASP A 311 19.66 -0.05 38.05
CA ASP A 311 18.61 0.89 38.42
C ASP A 311 17.25 0.38 37.93
N LYS A 312 16.24 0.44 38.80
CA LYS A 312 14.84 0.18 38.47
C LYS A 312 13.91 1.18 39.15
N PHE A 313 13.38 2.11 38.37
CA PHE A 313 12.37 3.08 38.82
C PHE A 313 10.99 2.46 38.68
N THR A 314 10.23 2.36 39.76
CA THR A 314 8.90 1.73 39.77
C THR A 314 7.84 2.75 40.15
N TYR A 315 6.77 2.82 39.36
CA TYR A 315 5.69 3.80 39.53
C TYR A 315 4.49 3.13 40.21
N ALA A 316 4.21 3.51 41.45
CA ALA A 316 3.29 2.79 42.35
C ALA A 316 1.84 2.73 41.82
N GLU A 317 1.41 3.74 41.08
CA GLU A 317 0.04 3.84 40.60
C GLU A 317 -0.21 3.11 39.28
N ALA A 318 0.85 2.59 38.64
CA ALA A 318 0.80 1.89 37.36
C ALA A 318 1.21 0.41 37.51
N GLN A 319 0.87 -0.26 38.61
CA GLN A 319 1.30 -1.66 38.84
C GLN A 319 0.47 -2.70 38.08
N GLN A 320 -0.85 -2.68 38.24
CA GLN A 320 -1.78 -3.59 37.54
C GLN A 320 -2.74 -2.83 36.61
N GLU A 321 -3.02 -1.58 36.94
CA GLU A 321 -3.97 -0.71 36.28
C GLU A 321 -3.32 0.64 35.99
N PRO A 322 -3.76 1.41 34.98
CA PRO A 322 -3.30 2.77 34.81
C PRO A 322 -3.61 3.63 36.04
N GLY A 323 -2.70 4.55 36.37
CA GLY A 323 -2.91 5.54 37.42
C GLY A 323 -4.06 6.51 37.13
N PRO A 324 -4.56 7.22 38.15
CA PRO A 324 -5.75 8.07 38.02
C PRO A 324 -5.54 9.25 37.06
N VAL A 325 -4.33 9.82 36.96
CA VAL A 325 -4.03 10.90 36.01
C VAL A 325 -4.07 10.35 34.59
N CYS A 326 -3.42 9.20 34.34
CA CYS A 326 -3.52 8.50 33.06
C CYS A 326 -4.97 8.26 32.64
N LYS A 327 -5.80 7.68 33.53
CA LYS A 327 -7.21 7.36 33.25
C LYS A 327 -8.01 8.60 32.87
N LYS A 328 -7.85 9.70 33.62
CA LYS A 328 -8.58 10.96 33.36
C LYS A 328 -8.16 11.60 32.03
N LEU A 329 -6.86 11.66 31.74
CA LEU A 329 -6.33 12.19 30.49
C LEU A 329 -6.77 11.36 29.29
N LEU A 330 -6.63 10.04 29.37
CA LEU A 330 -6.98 9.11 28.29
C LEU A 330 -8.47 9.15 27.97
N THR A 331 -9.33 9.17 29.00
CA THR A 331 -10.79 9.26 28.84
C THR A 331 -11.17 10.56 28.14
N THR A 332 -10.56 11.67 28.53
CA THR A 332 -10.86 12.99 27.96
C THR A 332 -10.38 13.11 26.53
N LEU A 333 -9.13 12.68 26.24
CA LEU A 333 -8.58 12.67 24.90
C LEU A 333 -9.41 11.82 23.94
N LYS A 334 -9.76 10.58 24.35
CA LYS A 334 -10.62 9.69 23.55
C LYS A 334 -12.03 10.28 23.37
N GLY A 335 -12.58 10.89 24.42
CA GLY A 335 -13.88 11.54 24.38
C GLY A 335 -13.93 12.67 23.36
N ILE A 336 -12.89 13.52 23.30
CA ILE A 336 -12.76 14.58 22.29
C ILE A 336 -12.61 13.95 20.89
N GLN A 337 -11.68 13.00 20.72
CA GLN A 337 -11.44 12.32 19.43
C GLN A 337 -12.71 11.68 18.84
N GLN A 338 -13.55 11.09 19.70
CA GLN A 338 -14.80 10.44 19.30
C GLN A 338 -15.99 11.42 19.20
N GLY A 339 -15.81 12.71 19.49
CA GLY A 339 -16.89 13.69 19.51
C GLY A 339 -17.91 13.49 20.64
N LYS A 340 -17.55 12.78 21.71
CA LYS A 340 -18.36 12.60 22.93
C LYS A 340 -18.20 13.75 23.92
N ILE A 341 -17.04 14.41 23.89
CA ILE A 341 -16.71 15.59 24.67
C ILE A 341 -16.56 16.76 23.72
N GLU A 342 -17.08 17.92 24.11
CA GLU A 342 -16.96 19.16 23.36
C GLU A 342 -15.48 19.50 23.07
N ASP A 343 -15.19 19.78 21.81
CA ASP A 343 -13.88 20.21 21.36
C ASP A 343 -13.70 21.73 21.50
N LYS A 344 -13.33 22.17 22.70
CA LYS A 344 -13.13 23.60 23.00
C LYS A 344 -11.92 24.22 22.30
N GLN A 345 -11.03 23.40 21.75
CA GLN A 345 -9.75 23.82 21.17
C GLN A 345 -9.75 23.76 19.63
N SER A 346 -10.90 23.42 19.02
CA SER A 346 -11.04 23.28 17.56
C SER A 346 -10.00 22.31 16.95
N TRP A 347 -9.79 21.19 17.63
CA TRP A 347 -8.90 20.10 17.23
C TRP A 347 -9.50 19.14 16.21
N LEU A 348 -10.83 19.04 16.14
CA LEU A 348 -11.54 18.15 15.22
C LEU A 348 -11.69 18.81 13.85
N PHE A 349 -11.05 18.23 12.85
CA PHE A 349 -11.20 18.63 11.46
C PHE A 349 -12.27 17.78 10.79
N LYS A 350 -13.40 18.40 10.42
CA LYS A 350 -14.52 17.71 9.79
C LYS A 350 -14.18 17.29 8.36
N VAL A 351 -14.48 16.04 8.03
CA VAL A 351 -14.35 15.51 6.67
C VAL A 351 -15.62 15.85 5.89
N GLU A 352 -15.44 16.57 4.79
CA GLU A 352 -16.52 16.92 3.86
C GLU A 352 -16.66 15.87 2.76
N ARG A 353 -17.82 15.84 2.11
CA ARG A 353 -18.09 14.93 0.98
C ARG A 353 -17.14 15.27 -0.18
N PRO A 354 -16.27 14.35 -0.61
CA PRO A 354 -15.41 14.59 -1.77
C PRO A 354 -16.24 14.81 -3.04
N GLU A 355 -15.78 15.67 -3.94
CA GLU A 355 -16.50 15.92 -5.20
C GLU A 355 -16.65 14.66 -6.05
N GLN A 356 -15.67 13.75 -6.00
CA GLN A 356 -15.67 12.49 -6.74
C GLN A 356 -16.56 11.42 -6.09
N PHE A 357 -17.05 11.65 -4.87
CA PHE A 357 -17.81 10.67 -4.09
C PHE A 357 -19.17 10.34 -4.74
N GLY A 358 -19.32 9.10 -5.21
CA GLY A 358 -20.51 8.61 -5.90
C GLY A 358 -20.62 9.04 -7.37
N LYS A 359 -19.65 9.76 -7.94
CA LYS A 359 -19.67 10.14 -9.38
C LYS A 359 -19.35 8.99 -10.33
N GLN A 360 -18.91 7.83 -9.83
CA GLN A 360 -18.82 6.61 -10.62
C GLN A 360 -20.20 6.02 -10.98
N GLU A 361 -21.28 6.38 -10.28
CA GLU A 361 -22.63 5.86 -10.53
C GLU A 361 -23.37 6.54 -11.69
N GLN A 362 -22.88 7.66 -12.25
CA GLN A 362 -23.61 8.43 -13.28
C GLN A 362 -23.16 8.19 -14.73
N ALA A 363 -22.13 7.36 -14.96
CA ALA A 363 -21.70 7.03 -16.32
C ALA A 363 -22.39 5.80 -16.93
N ASN A 364 -23.16 5.02 -16.18
CA ASN A 364 -23.98 3.93 -16.74
C ASN A 364 -25.17 3.63 -15.82
N GLY A 365 -26.37 4.03 -16.24
CA GLY A 365 -27.61 3.74 -15.53
C GLY A 365 -27.94 2.24 -15.56
N ALA A 366 -27.62 1.52 -14.49
CA ALA A 366 -28.27 0.27 -14.11
C ALA A 366 -28.22 0.12 -12.58
N LYS A 367 -29.39 -0.05 -11.96
CA LYS A 367 -29.53 -0.32 -10.52
C LYS A 367 -28.76 -1.58 -10.14
N ILE A 368 -27.84 -1.49 -9.18
CA ILE A 368 -27.22 -2.65 -8.53
C ILE A 368 -27.42 -2.50 -7.01
N THR A 369 -28.14 -3.45 -6.43
CA THR A 369 -28.28 -3.67 -4.98
C THR A 369 -26.98 -4.20 -4.38
N PRO A 370 -26.74 -3.99 -3.07
CA PRO A 370 -25.43 -4.19 -2.45
C PRO A 370 -25.12 -5.69 -2.36
N ASN A 371 -24.09 -6.13 -3.08
CA ASN A 371 -23.43 -7.41 -2.83
C ASN A 371 -21.97 -7.13 -2.47
N ILE A 372 -21.70 -7.40 -1.19
CA ILE A 372 -20.45 -7.76 -0.52
C ILE A 372 -19.25 -8.03 -1.47
N PRO A 373 -18.07 -7.44 -1.23
CA PRO A 373 -16.87 -7.72 -2.01
C PRO A 373 -16.31 -9.08 -1.61
N THR A 374 -16.36 -10.04 -2.54
CA THR A 374 -15.49 -11.20 -2.50
C THR A 374 -14.09 -10.77 -2.94
N LEU A 375 -13.11 -11.00 -2.07
CA LEU A 375 -11.69 -10.89 -2.35
C LEU A 375 -11.29 -11.60 -3.66
N SER A 376 -10.37 -10.93 -4.35
CA SER A 376 -9.50 -11.41 -5.44
C SER A 376 -10.08 -11.40 -6.86
N HIS A 377 -9.75 -10.35 -7.62
CA HIS A 377 -8.80 -10.45 -8.74
C HIS A 377 -8.59 -9.09 -9.47
N ASN A 378 -8.53 -7.97 -8.74
CA ASN A 378 -7.99 -6.72 -9.30
C ASN A 378 -6.57 -6.51 -8.78
N HIS A 379 -5.67 -7.42 -9.16
CA HIS A 379 -4.27 -7.05 -9.29
C HIS A 379 -4.19 -6.23 -10.58
N GLU A 380 -4.14 -4.89 -10.50
CA GLU A 380 -3.54 -4.09 -11.58
C GLU A 380 -2.03 -4.36 -11.59
N VAL A 381 -1.62 -5.59 -11.91
CA VAL A 381 -0.36 -5.76 -12.63
C VAL A 381 -0.65 -5.25 -14.03
N ARG A 382 -0.56 -3.93 -14.22
CA ARG A 382 -0.36 -3.37 -15.55
C ARG A 382 1.00 -3.89 -16.00
N ASN A 383 1.03 -5.08 -16.61
CA ASN A 383 2.23 -5.62 -17.22
C ASN A 383 2.75 -4.54 -18.16
N LEU A 384 3.86 -3.92 -17.76
CA LEU A 384 4.54 -2.94 -18.57
C LEU A 384 5.13 -3.72 -19.72
N VAL A 385 4.45 -3.72 -20.86
CA VAL A 385 5.08 -4.17 -22.11
C VAL A 385 6.29 -3.26 -22.32
N THR A 386 7.47 -3.79 -22.05
CA THR A 386 8.75 -3.12 -22.18
C THR A 386 9.11 -2.94 -23.65
N ARG A 387 10.20 -2.21 -23.92
CA ARG A 387 10.74 -2.16 -25.29
C ARG A 387 11.17 -3.56 -25.76
N ALA A 388 11.76 -4.37 -24.88
CA ALA A 388 12.15 -5.74 -25.21
C ALA A 388 10.93 -6.60 -25.57
N ASP A 389 9.83 -6.48 -24.83
CA ASP A 389 8.59 -7.21 -25.14
C ASP A 389 8.01 -6.76 -26.49
N LEU A 390 7.98 -5.45 -26.76
CA LEU A 390 7.55 -4.92 -28.06
C LEU A 390 8.45 -5.40 -29.20
N ASP A 391 9.75 -5.44 -28.98
CA ASP A 391 10.72 -5.88 -29.97
C ASP A 391 10.52 -7.37 -30.23
N SER A 392 10.33 -8.21 -29.20
CA SER A 392 10.02 -9.65 -29.33
C SER A 392 8.77 -9.95 -30.16
N ILE A 393 7.77 -9.06 -30.12
CA ILE A 393 6.55 -9.20 -30.93
C ILE A 393 6.79 -8.77 -32.38
N LYS A 394 7.63 -7.73 -32.60
CA LYS A 394 7.95 -7.16 -33.93
C LYS A 394 8.96 -7.99 -34.71
N SER A 395 10.01 -8.47 -34.07
CA SER A 395 10.95 -9.43 -34.65
C SER A 395 10.29 -10.81 -34.66
N ASN A 396 10.70 -11.71 -35.55
CA ASN A 396 10.28 -13.12 -35.51
C ASN A 396 11.00 -13.86 -34.36
N ASP A 397 11.01 -13.26 -33.17
CA ASP A 397 11.73 -13.72 -31.98
C ASP A 397 10.75 -14.33 -30.97
N TRP A 398 11.27 -15.04 -29.96
CA TRP A 398 10.45 -15.68 -28.94
C TRP A 398 9.67 -14.65 -28.13
N LEU A 399 8.38 -14.89 -27.90
CA LEU A 399 7.61 -14.04 -26.99
C LEU A 399 8.09 -14.24 -25.54
N THR A 400 8.23 -13.12 -24.83
CA THR A 400 8.52 -13.10 -23.39
C THR A 400 7.30 -13.51 -22.56
N ASP A 401 7.53 -13.89 -21.30
CA ASP A 401 6.47 -14.13 -20.31
C ASP A 401 5.51 -12.93 -20.22
N ASN A 402 6.07 -11.71 -20.23
CA ASN A 402 5.31 -10.47 -20.14
C ASN A 402 4.42 -10.24 -21.36
N ALA A 403 4.89 -10.59 -22.56
CA ALA A 403 4.08 -10.49 -23.79
C ALA A 403 2.88 -11.45 -23.77
N ILE A 404 3.09 -12.69 -23.30
CA ILE A 404 2.01 -13.69 -23.16
C ILE A 404 1.03 -13.25 -22.04
N ALA A 405 1.55 -12.77 -20.90
CA ALA A 405 0.73 -12.30 -19.80
C ALA A 405 -0.12 -11.08 -20.17
N PHE A 406 0.43 -10.13 -20.93
CA PHE A 406 -0.30 -8.99 -21.49
C PHE A 406 -1.46 -9.46 -22.38
N TRP A 407 -1.22 -10.45 -23.23
CA TRP A 407 -2.27 -10.99 -24.09
C TRP A 407 -3.39 -11.67 -23.30
N GLN A 408 -3.06 -12.45 -22.27
CA GLN A 408 -4.04 -13.04 -21.36
C GLN A 408 -4.88 -11.97 -20.67
N GLU A 409 -4.26 -10.91 -20.17
CA GLU A 409 -4.94 -9.79 -19.53
C GLU A 409 -5.88 -9.05 -20.49
N TYR A 410 -5.46 -8.86 -21.74
CA TYR A 410 -6.32 -8.31 -22.79
C TYR A 410 -7.56 -9.18 -23.03
N LEU A 411 -7.39 -10.50 -23.19
CA LEU A 411 -8.51 -11.42 -23.36
C LEU A 411 -9.44 -11.42 -22.15
N GLU A 412 -8.89 -11.37 -20.94
CA GLU A 412 -9.66 -11.33 -19.71
C GLU A 412 -10.52 -10.07 -19.62
N ARG A 413 -9.92 -8.91 -19.88
CA ARG A 413 -10.58 -7.61 -19.72
C ARG A 413 -11.57 -7.26 -20.83
N GLU A 414 -11.26 -7.64 -22.06
CA GLU A 414 -12.03 -7.16 -23.22
C GLU A 414 -13.00 -8.21 -23.75
N GLU A 415 -12.61 -9.48 -23.67
CA GLU A 415 -13.39 -10.57 -24.25
C GLU A 415 -14.18 -11.30 -23.16
N LEU A 416 -13.55 -11.69 -22.05
CA LEU A 416 -14.22 -12.43 -20.97
C LEU A 416 -15.16 -11.58 -20.13
N ASN A 417 -14.84 -10.31 -19.87
CA ASN A 417 -15.74 -9.40 -19.15
C ASN A 417 -17.11 -9.23 -19.82
N ALA A 418 -17.20 -9.43 -21.13
CA ALA A 418 -18.48 -9.42 -21.85
C ALA A 418 -19.38 -10.64 -21.50
N PHE A 419 -18.84 -11.66 -20.82
CA PHE A 419 -19.51 -12.90 -20.45
C PHE A 419 -19.36 -13.17 -18.94
N PRO A 420 -20.01 -12.39 -18.06
CA PRO A 420 -19.84 -12.47 -16.60
C PRO A 420 -20.26 -13.82 -15.98
N LYS A 421 -21.00 -14.65 -16.73
CA LYS A 421 -21.38 -16.01 -16.32
C LYS A 421 -20.31 -17.06 -16.65
N ALA A 422 -19.28 -16.71 -17.44
CA ALA A 422 -18.20 -17.61 -17.79
C ALA A 422 -17.14 -17.61 -16.67
N SER A 423 -17.09 -18.67 -15.86
CA SER A 423 -16.05 -18.83 -14.84
C SER A 423 -14.83 -19.50 -15.46
N ILE A 424 -14.01 -18.74 -16.17
CA ILE A 424 -12.80 -19.21 -16.86
C ILE A 424 -11.59 -18.47 -16.29
N VAL A 425 -10.52 -19.20 -15.96
CA VAL A 425 -9.28 -18.63 -15.43
C VAL A 425 -8.17 -18.69 -16.49
N LEU A 426 -7.50 -17.57 -16.75
CA LEU A 426 -6.30 -17.50 -17.58
C LEU A 426 -5.06 -17.40 -16.67
N LEU A 427 -4.47 -18.54 -16.33
CA LEU A 427 -3.34 -18.59 -15.40
C LEU A 427 -2.08 -18.00 -16.04
N ARG A 428 -1.43 -17.04 -15.38
CA ARG A 428 -0.28 -16.31 -15.93
C ARG A 428 0.93 -17.24 -16.14
N PRO A 429 1.90 -16.91 -17.03
CA PRO A 429 3.06 -17.76 -17.30
C PRO A 429 3.88 -18.03 -16.04
N SER A 430 4.12 -17.02 -15.20
CA SER A 430 4.84 -17.16 -13.92
C SER A 430 4.14 -18.08 -12.92
N MET A 431 2.80 -18.03 -12.85
CA MET A 431 2.00 -18.92 -11.99
C MET A 431 1.98 -20.35 -12.53
N SER A 432 1.92 -20.52 -13.85
CA SER A 432 2.02 -21.82 -14.51
C SER A 432 3.39 -22.44 -14.27
N TYR A 433 4.46 -21.62 -14.35
CA TYR A 433 5.82 -22.01 -14.03
C TYR A 433 6.00 -22.40 -12.56
N MET A 434 5.47 -21.61 -11.63
CA MET A 434 5.49 -21.93 -10.19
C MET A 434 4.81 -23.26 -9.88
N LEU A 435 3.65 -23.51 -10.50
CA LEU A 435 2.95 -24.79 -10.40
C LEU A 435 3.78 -25.93 -10.99
N MET A 436 4.41 -25.73 -12.14
CA MET A 436 5.31 -26.72 -12.77
C MET A 436 6.51 -27.06 -11.90
N GLN A 437 7.10 -26.10 -11.19
CA GLN A 437 8.31 -26.32 -10.40
C GLN A 437 8.06 -26.73 -8.95
N SER A 438 6.87 -26.48 -8.40
CA SER A 438 6.59 -26.80 -7.00
C SER A 438 6.59 -28.30 -6.71
N ALA A 439 7.37 -28.73 -5.73
CA ALA A 439 7.36 -30.12 -5.24
C ALA A 439 6.07 -30.44 -4.47
N GLU A 440 5.45 -29.44 -3.83
CA GLU A 440 4.24 -29.58 -3.02
C GLU A 440 3.13 -28.65 -3.54
N PRO A 441 2.31 -29.10 -4.51
CA PRO A 441 1.28 -28.26 -5.12
C PRO A 441 0.28 -27.68 -4.11
N LEU A 442 -0.04 -28.41 -3.04
CA LEU A 442 -1.01 -27.97 -2.02
C LEU A 442 -0.56 -26.71 -1.26
N SER A 443 0.75 -26.47 -1.15
CA SER A 443 1.29 -25.23 -0.56
C SER A 443 0.96 -23.99 -1.38
N LEU A 444 0.67 -24.16 -2.68
CA LEU A 444 0.35 -23.06 -3.59
C LEU A 444 -1.11 -22.62 -3.54
N LYS A 445 -1.97 -23.22 -2.70
CA LYS A 445 -3.40 -22.85 -2.60
C LYS A 445 -3.62 -21.40 -2.17
N GLU A 446 -2.69 -20.83 -1.40
CA GLU A 446 -2.76 -19.42 -0.96
C GLU A 446 -2.21 -18.45 -2.03
N VAL A 447 -1.49 -18.96 -3.04
CA VAL A 447 -0.81 -18.15 -4.07
C VAL A 447 -1.53 -18.22 -5.42
N LEU A 448 -2.12 -19.36 -5.77
CA LEU A 448 -2.88 -19.55 -7.00
C LEU A 448 -4.33 -19.05 -6.87
N PRO A 449 -4.99 -18.71 -7.99
CA PRO A 449 -6.40 -18.33 -7.97
C PRO A 449 -7.29 -19.41 -7.37
N ASN A 450 -8.38 -19.00 -6.72
CA ASN A 450 -9.37 -19.94 -6.19
C ASN A 450 -10.14 -20.61 -7.34
N PHE A 451 -9.94 -21.92 -7.52
CA PHE A 451 -10.58 -22.70 -8.58
C PHE A 451 -11.98 -23.25 -8.23
N THR A 452 -12.54 -22.94 -7.06
CA THR A 452 -13.79 -23.56 -6.55
C THR A 452 -14.97 -23.41 -7.50
N HIS A 453 -15.10 -22.25 -8.16
CA HIS A 453 -16.18 -21.97 -9.11
C HIS A 453 -15.70 -21.99 -10.57
N THR A 454 -14.47 -22.41 -10.82
CA THR A 454 -13.85 -22.35 -12.15
C THR A 454 -14.28 -23.53 -13.00
N THR A 455 -14.73 -23.23 -14.22
CA THR A 455 -15.12 -24.23 -15.22
C THR A 455 -13.93 -24.66 -16.07
N HIS A 456 -13.11 -23.72 -16.51
CA HIS A 456 -11.97 -23.94 -17.40
C HIS A 456 -10.75 -23.15 -16.94
N VAL A 457 -9.56 -23.71 -17.13
CA VAL A 457 -8.28 -23.05 -16.85
C VAL A 457 -7.40 -23.13 -18.09
N PHE A 458 -6.87 -22.00 -18.55
CA PHE A 458 -5.83 -21.94 -19.57
C PHE A 458 -4.48 -21.70 -18.91
N LEU A 459 -3.47 -22.51 -19.26
CA LEU A 459 -2.10 -22.43 -18.72
C LEU A 459 -1.09 -22.45 -19.88
N PRO A 460 -0.29 -21.39 -20.07
CA PRO A 460 0.93 -21.45 -20.86
C PRO A 460 1.95 -22.39 -20.19
N ILE A 461 2.51 -23.32 -20.94
CA ILE A 461 3.47 -24.32 -20.47
C ILE A 461 4.80 -24.11 -21.20
N ASN A 462 5.90 -23.99 -20.47
CA ASN A 462 7.26 -23.99 -21.00
C ASN A 462 8.07 -25.19 -20.48
N ASP A 463 9.22 -25.42 -21.11
CA ASP A 463 10.21 -26.47 -20.80
C ASP A 463 11.35 -25.98 -19.90
N ASN A 464 11.20 -24.82 -19.25
CA ASN A 464 12.21 -24.31 -18.33
C ASN A 464 12.30 -25.20 -17.08
N THR A 465 13.51 -25.58 -16.68
CA THR A 465 13.78 -26.33 -15.44
C THR A 465 14.58 -25.53 -14.42
N ASP A 466 15.07 -24.34 -14.77
CA ASP A 466 15.90 -23.51 -13.89
C ASP A 466 15.06 -22.44 -13.19
N VAL A 467 14.84 -22.61 -11.89
CA VAL A 467 14.09 -21.65 -11.05
C VAL A 467 14.83 -20.32 -10.83
N THR A 468 16.13 -20.28 -11.12
CA THR A 468 16.95 -19.08 -10.96
C THR A 468 16.99 -18.20 -12.21
N GLN A 469 16.58 -18.74 -13.36
CA GLN A 469 16.51 -18.03 -14.64
C GLN A 469 15.06 -17.66 -14.98
N ALA A 470 14.73 -16.38 -14.84
CA ALA A 470 13.49 -15.83 -15.37
C ALA A 470 13.52 -15.85 -16.91
N GLU A 471 12.36 -16.10 -17.54
CA GLU A 471 12.23 -16.21 -19.01
C GLU A 471 13.14 -17.29 -19.65
N GLY A 472 13.48 -18.35 -18.89
CA GLY A 472 14.16 -19.53 -19.42
C GLY A 472 13.22 -20.47 -20.18
N GLY A 473 13.79 -21.54 -20.76
CA GLY A 473 13.08 -22.49 -21.63
C GLY A 473 13.32 -22.23 -23.11
N SER A 474 13.04 -23.22 -23.96
CA SER A 474 13.20 -23.16 -25.41
C SER A 474 11.88 -23.18 -26.19
N HIS A 475 10.76 -23.54 -25.54
CA HIS A 475 9.49 -23.71 -26.23
C HIS A 475 8.25 -23.45 -25.36
N TRP A 476 7.18 -22.92 -25.97
CA TRP A 476 5.88 -22.69 -25.35
C TRP A 476 4.79 -23.60 -25.94
N SER A 477 3.91 -24.11 -25.09
CA SER A 477 2.70 -24.83 -25.46
C SER A 477 1.52 -24.39 -24.59
N LEU A 478 0.30 -24.80 -24.93
CA LEU A 478 -0.93 -24.41 -24.22
C LEU A 478 -1.61 -25.62 -23.60
N LEU A 479 -1.91 -25.56 -22.31
CA LEU A 479 -2.75 -26.53 -21.61
C LEU A 479 -4.11 -25.90 -21.29
N LEU A 480 -5.20 -26.51 -21.75
CA LEU A 480 -6.57 -26.15 -21.42
C LEU A 480 -7.20 -27.24 -20.56
N VAL A 481 -7.58 -26.92 -19.33
CA VAL A 481 -8.23 -27.85 -18.41
C VAL A 481 -9.72 -27.54 -18.31
N SER A 482 -10.58 -28.49 -18.65
CA SER A 482 -12.00 -28.48 -18.29
C SER A 482 -12.17 -29.17 -16.94
N ILE A 483 -12.45 -28.39 -15.89
CA ILE A 483 -12.68 -28.87 -14.53
C ILE A 483 -14.02 -29.60 -14.42
N ILE A 484 -14.99 -29.21 -15.26
CA ILE A 484 -16.32 -29.82 -15.32
C ILE A 484 -16.23 -31.22 -15.95
N ASP A 485 -15.54 -31.35 -17.08
CA ASP A 485 -15.45 -32.62 -17.80
C ASP A 485 -14.35 -33.54 -17.25
N GLY A 486 -13.45 -33.00 -16.41
CA GLY A 486 -12.31 -33.75 -15.88
C GLY A 486 -11.29 -34.09 -16.96
N VAL A 487 -11.01 -33.16 -17.88
CA VAL A 487 -10.13 -33.39 -19.04
C VAL A 487 -9.13 -32.25 -19.18
N SER A 488 -7.87 -32.56 -19.47
CA SER A 488 -6.86 -31.59 -19.88
C SER A 488 -6.45 -31.82 -21.33
N PHE A 489 -6.54 -30.77 -22.14
CA PHE A 489 -6.18 -30.76 -23.56
C PHE A 489 -4.85 -30.01 -23.72
N HIS A 490 -3.84 -30.68 -24.27
CA HIS A 490 -2.52 -30.09 -24.51
C HIS A 490 -2.34 -29.79 -25.99
N TYR A 491 -2.14 -28.51 -26.33
CA TYR A 491 -1.90 -28.04 -27.67
C TYR A 491 -0.44 -27.62 -27.81
N ASP A 492 0.25 -28.25 -28.75
CA ASP A 492 1.67 -28.04 -28.97
C ASP A 492 1.95 -27.73 -30.43
N SER A 493 2.48 -26.54 -30.71
CA SER A 493 2.85 -26.11 -32.07
C SER A 493 4.17 -26.71 -32.54
N MET A 494 4.93 -27.35 -31.65
CA MET A 494 6.10 -28.18 -31.97
C MET A 494 5.86 -29.57 -31.41
N THR A 495 5.45 -30.49 -32.29
CA THR A 495 4.99 -31.85 -31.94
C THR A 495 5.73 -32.47 -30.75
N GLN A 496 4.98 -32.67 -29.65
CA GLN A 496 5.39 -33.34 -28.41
C GLN A 496 6.58 -32.73 -27.65
N SER A 497 6.93 -31.46 -27.90
CA SER A 497 8.06 -30.82 -27.21
C SER A 497 7.81 -30.64 -25.71
N ASN A 498 6.62 -30.19 -25.29
CA ASN A 498 6.30 -29.90 -23.88
C ASN A 498 5.33 -30.91 -23.25
N GLU A 499 5.22 -32.12 -23.81
CA GLU A 499 4.23 -33.11 -23.35
C GLU A 499 4.49 -33.56 -21.90
N ARG A 500 5.77 -33.71 -21.52
CA ARG A 500 6.15 -34.13 -20.16
C ARG A 500 5.74 -33.09 -19.13
N GLU A 501 6.00 -31.82 -19.42
CA GLU A 501 5.72 -30.66 -18.58
C GLU A 501 4.21 -30.46 -18.44
N ALA A 502 3.47 -30.62 -19.54
CA ALA A 502 2.01 -30.55 -19.55
C ALA A 502 1.36 -31.70 -18.76
N ARG A 503 1.90 -32.92 -18.85
CA ARG A 503 1.45 -34.07 -18.04
C ARG A 503 1.73 -33.85 -16.56
N SER A 504 2.93 -33.39 -16.22
CA SER A 504 3.31 -33.05 -14.84
C SER A 504 2.38 -31.99 -14.25
N THR A 505 2.15 -30.90 -14.98
CA THR A 505 1.23 -29.83 -14.58
C THR A 505 -0.19 -30.34 -14.36
N THR A 506 -0.67 -31.22 -15.24
CA THR A 506 -1.99 -31.85 -15.10
C THR A 506 -2.09 -32.61 -13.78
N MET A 507 -1.10 -33.45 -13.44
CA MET A 507 -1.10 -34.21 -12.18
C MET A 507 -1.10 -33.30 -10.94
N LYS A 508 -0.39 -32.15 -11.00
CA LYS A 508 -0.37 -31.19 -9.89
C LYS A 508 -1.71 -30.45 -9.75
N LEU A 509 -2.37 -30.13 -10.87
CA LEU A 509 -3.74 -29.61 -10.85
C LEU A 509 -4.74 -30.64 -10.30
N GLU A 510 -4.59 -31.93 -10.60
CA GLU A 510 -5.45 -32.97 -10.02
C GLU A 510 -5.43 -32.92 -8.48
N GLN A 511 -4.24 -32.76 -7.90
CA GLN A 511 -4.06 -32.66 -6.45
C GLN A 511 -4.68 -31.38 -5.88
N LEU A 512 -4.51 -30.25 -6.56
CA LEU A 512 -5.07 -28.96 -6.14
C LEU A 512 -6.61 -28.95 -6.19
N LEU A 513 -7.19 -29.50 -7.26
CA LEU A 513 -8.62 -29.52 -7.51
C LEU A 513 -9.34 -30.66 -6.77
N GLY A 514 -8.60 -31.66 -6.27
CA GLY A 514 -9.17 -32.87 -5.69
C GLY A 514 -10.00 -33.67 -6.71
N LYS A 515 -9.66 -33.60 -8.00
CA LYS A 515 -10.38 -34.23 -9.11
C LYS A 515 -9.41 -34.91 -10.07
N ARG A 516 -9.79 -36.08 -10.59
CA ARG A 516 -9.06 -36.74 -11.67
C ARG A 516 -9.23 -35.99 -12.99
N LEU A 517 -8.14 -35.80 -13.72
CA LEU A 517 -8.07 -35.14 -15.01
C LEU A 517 -7.48 -36.11 -16.05
N ARG A 518 -8.25 -36.43 -17.09
CA ARG A 518 -7.74 -37.20 -18.23
C ARG A 518 -6.93 -36.29 -19.15
N PHE A 519 -5.65 -36.58 -19.32
CA PHE A 519 -4.77 -35.87 -20.25
C PHE A 519 -4.97 -36.33 -21.70
N ILE A 520 -5.16 -35.38 -22.61
CA ILE A 520 -5.33 -35.60 -24.05
C ILE A 520 -4.32 -34.72 -24.80
N PRO A 521 -3.26 -35.31 -25.41
CA PRO A 521 -2.41 -34.58 -26.33
C PRO A 521 -3.16 -34.36 -27.66
N MET A 522 -3.27 -33.11 -28.08
CA MET A 522 -4.02 -32.73 -29.28
C MET A 522 -3.11 -32.87 -30.50
N SER A 523 -3.09 -34.06 -31.10
CA SER A 523 -2.25 -34.38 -32.26
C SER A 523 -2.59 -33.56 -33.52
N ASP A 524 -3.75 -32.92 -33.56
CA ASP A 524 -4.22 -32.04 -34.62
C ASP A 524 -3.98 -30.55 -34.31
N SER A 525 -3.09 -30.25 -33.37
CA SER A 525 -2.66 -28.87 -33.08
C SER A 525 -1.94 -28.26 -34.28
N PRO A 526 -2.29 -27.02 -34.70
CA PRO A 526 -1.57 -26.30 -35.75
C PRO A 526 -0.07 -26.21 -35.44
N GLN A 527 0.76 -26.60 -36.40
CA GLN A 527 2.21 -26.58 -36.27
C GLN A 527 2.80 -25.27 -36.76
N GLN A 528 3.85 -24.80 -36.09
CA GLN A 528 4.59 -23.60 -36.50
C GLN A 528 5.53 -23.90 -37.68
N GLU A 529 5.83 -22.88 -38.49
CA GLU A 529 6.76 -23.00 -39.63
C GLU A 529 8.22 -22.72 -39.25
N ASN A 530 8.46 -22.17 -38.05
CA ASN A 530 9.79 -21.80 -37.54
C ASN A 530 9.96 -22.23 -36.07
N GLY A 531 11.12 -21.95 -35.47
CA GLY A 531 11.40 -22.31 -34.08
C GLY A 531 10.99 -21.27 -33.02
N SER A 532 10.42 -20.13 -33.41
CA SER A 532 10.25 -18.97 -32.52
C SER A 532 8.82 -18.48 -32.31
N ASP A 533 7.87 -18.93 -33.12
CA ASP A 533 6.47 -18.47 -33.04
C ASP A 533 5.62 -19.20 -31.99
N CYS A 534 6.18 -20.12 -31.22
CA CYS A 534 5.44 -20.97 -30.26
C CYS A 534 4.59 -20.15 -29.27
N GLY A 535 5.14 -19.06 -28.72
CA GLY A 535 4.39 -18.14 -27.84
C GLY A 535 3.23 -17.43 -28.56
N VAL A 536 3.39 -17.10 -29.84
CA VAL A 536 2.31 -16.52 -30.66
C VAL A 536 1.21 -17.55 -30.88
N PHE A 537 1.57 -18.81 -31.15
CA PHE A 537 0.61 -19.90 -31.28
C PHE A 537 -0.16 -20.11 -29.98
N VAL A 538 0.49 -20.10 -28.82
CA VAL A 538 -0.19 -20.16 -27.50
C VAL A 538 -1.25 -19.06 -27.38
N CYS A 539 -0.89 -17.82 -27.71
CA CYS A 539 -1.79 -16.68 -27.61
C CYS A 539 -2.99 -16.77 -28.58
N VAL A 540 -2.74 -17.16 -29.84
CA VAL A 540 -3.80 -17.29 -30.85
C VAL A 540 -4.71 -18.48 -30.58
N LEU A 541 -4.15 -19.63 -30.17
CA LEU A 541 -4.91 -20.81 -29.76
C LEU A 541 -5.82 -20.49 -28.58
N MET A 542 -5.29 -19.82 -27.55
CA MET A 542 -6.05 -19.41 -26.38
C MET A 542 -7.25 -18.52 -26.78
N ARG A 543 -7.02 -17.48 -27.59
CA ARG A 543 -8.10 -16.61 -28.08
C ARG A 543 -9.12 -17.39 -28.90
N HIS A 544 -8.68 -18.29 -29.78
CA HIS A 544 -9.57 -19.09 -30.62
C HIS A 544 -10.46 -20.01 -29.79
N LEU A 545 -9.86 -20.80 -28.90
CA LEU A 545 -10.58 -21.74 -28.03
C LEU A 545 -11.56 -20.99 -27.13
N LEU A 546 -11.11 -19.88 -26.53
CA LEU A 546 -11.95 -19.04 -25.69
C LEU A 546 -13.17 -18.49 -26.46
N LEU A 547 -12.94 -17.77 -27.56
CA LEU A 547 -14.01 -17.04 -28.24
C LEU A 547 -14.88 -17.91 -29.14
N LYS A 548 -14.29 -18.87 -29.85
CA LYS A 548 -15.01 -19.67 -30.87
C LYS A 548 -15.53 -20.99 -30.32
N ARG A 549 -14.89 -21.57 -29.30
CA ARG A 549 -15.30 -22.86 -28.74
C ARG A 549 -16.04 -22.70 -27.42
N LEU A 550 -15.49 -21.99 -26.44
CA LEU A 550 -16.07 -21.94 -25.10
C LEU A 550 -17.21 -20.92 -24.98
N LEU A 551 -16.99 -19.66 -25.37
CA LEU A 551 -17.96 -18.59 -25.13
C LEU A 551 -19.15 -18.56 -26.11
N ARG A 552 -19.00 -19.19 -27.28
CA ARG A 552 -20.07 -19.32 -28.30
C ARG A 552 -20.80 -20.66 -28.25
N ALA A 553 -20.42 -21.55 -27.36
CA ALA A 553 -21.07 -22.85 -27.23
C ALA A 553 -22.46 -22.71 -26.59
N ASP A 554 -23.42 -23.39 -27.20
CA ASP A 554 -24.69 -23.68 -26.54
C ASP A 554 -24.43 -24.69 -25.41
N ALA A 555 -24.85 -24.36 -24.19
CA ALA A 555 -24.64 -25.17 -22.99
C ALA A 555 -25.19 -26.61 -23.12
N SER A 556 -26.07 -26.86 -24.10
CA SER A 556 -26.67 -28.17 -24.37
C SER A 556 -25.88 -29.06 -25.35
N LYS A 557 -24.81 -28.56 -25.99
CA LYS A 557 -24.09 -29.28 -27.07
C LYS A 557 -22.64 -29.58 -26.70
N LYS A 558 -22.18 -30.78 -27.06
CA LYS A 558 -20.77 -31.14 -26.97
C LYS A 558 -19.94 -30.28 -27.94
N VAL A 559 -18.94 -29.60 -27.40
CA VAL A 559 -18.04 -28.74 -28.16
C VAL A 559 -16.80 -29.54 -28.53
N SER A 560 -16.46 -29.58 -29.82
CA SER A 560 -15.19 -30.15 -30.26
C SER A 560 -14.04 -29.22 -29.90
N MET A 561 -13.03 -29.78 -29.23
CA MET A 561 -11.77 -29.11 -28.91
C MET A 561 -10.70 -29.31 -29.99
N SER A 562 -11.05 -30.00 -31.09
CA SER A 562 -10.17 -30.19 -32.25
C SER A 562 -9.84 -28.86 -32.93
N MET A 563 -8.58 -28.75 -33.36
CA MET A 563 -8.03 -27.58 -34.08
C MET A 563 -7.67 -27.88 -35.53
N ARG A 564 -8.03 -29.07 -36.05
CA ARG A 564 -7.79 -29.49 -37.44
C ARG A 564 -8.23 -28.46 -38.49
N ASP A 565 -9.36 -27.78 -38.27
CA ASP A 565 -9.92 -26.82 -39.24
C ASP A 565 -9.49 -25.36 -38.95
N ALA A 566 -8.70 -25.14 -37.89
CA ALA A 566 -8.28 -23.81 -37.47
C ALA A 566 -7.06 -23.36 -38.28
N HIS A 567 -7.27 -22.39 -39.17
CA HIS A 567 -6.18 -21.72 -39.87
C HIS A 567 -5.55 -20.68 -38.94
N ILE A 568 -4.35 -20.96 -38.42
CA ILE A 568 -3.58 -20.07 -37.54
C ILE A 568 -2.36 -19.56 -38.30
N ASN A 569 -2.19 -18.25 -38.33
CA ASN A 569 -1.04 -17.58 -38.95
C ASN A 569 -0.34 -16.70 -37.91
N ALA A 570 0.95 -16.96 -37.66
CA ALA A 570 1.72 -16.23 -36.66
C ALA A 570 1.92 -14.75 -37.00
N LYS A 571 2.08 -14.39 -38.29
CA LYS A 571 2.22 -13.00 -38.73
C LYS A 571 0.94 -12.20 -38.43
N ASP A 572 -0.22 -12.80 -38.67
CA ASP A 572 -1.50 -12.19 -38.32
C ASP A 572 -1.69 -12.06 -36.80
N GLY A 573 -1.23 -13.07 -36.05
CA GLY A 573 -1.17 -13.04 -34.59
C GLY A 573 -0.35 -11.86 -34.06
N ARG A 574 0.91 -11.73 -34.49
CA ARG A 574 1.81 -10.64 -34.13
C ARG A 574 1.25 -9.27 -34.51
N ARG A 575 0.70 -9.13 -35.72
CA ARG A 575 0.04 -7.88 -36.16
C ARG A 575 -1.13 -7.50 -35.26
N THR A 576 -1.92 -8.48 -34.84
CA THR A 576 -3.05 -8.25 -33.92
C THR A 576 -2.57 -7.81 -32.55
N MET A 577 -1.54 -8.46 -32.00
CA MET A 577 -0.93 -8.09 -30.71
C MET A 577 -0.40 -6.64 -30.74
N LEU A 578 0.35 -6.26 -31.79
CA LEU A 578 0.86 -4.90 -31.94
C LEU A 578 -0.25 -3.86 -32.03
N LYS A 579 -1.32 -4.16 -32.79
CA LYS A 579 -2.47 -3.28 -32.91
C LYS A 579 -3.14 -3.04 -31.55
N VAL A 580 -3.35 -4.10 -30.77
CA VAL A 580 -3.92 -4.00 -29.42
C VAL A 580 -3.02 -3.15 -28.51
N ILE A 581 -1.70 -3.36 -28.56
CA ILE A 581 -0.75 -2.59 -27.74
C ILE A 581 -0.78 -1.11 -28.13
N GLU A 582 -0.83 -0.79 -29.42
CA GLU A 582 -0.90 0.58 -29.92
C GLU A 582 -2.23 1.26 -29.58
N GLU A 583 -3.35 0.58 -29.75
CA GLU A 583 -4.69 1.07 -29.35
C GLU A 583 -4.71 1.43 -27.85
N ARG A 584 -4.14 0.58 -26.98
CA ARG A 584 -4.05 0.86 -25.53
C ARG A 584 -3.09 1.96 -25.19
N ARG A 585 -1.96 2.07 -25.92
CA ARG A 585 -1.02 3.18 -25.76
C ARG A 585 -1.69 4.50 -26.12
N ASP A 586 -2.44 4.55 -27.21
CA ASP A 586 -3.13 5.75 -27.65
C ASP A 586 -4.34 6.09 -26.78
N GLU A 587 -5.07 5.09 -26.27
CA GLU A 587 -6.07 5.29 -25.23
C GLU A 587 -5.43 5.90 -23.96
N GLY A 588 -4.30 5.38 -23.52
CA GLY A 588 -3.51 5.94 -22.42
C GLY A 588 -3.06 7.38 -22.68
N LYS A 589 -2.66 7.71 -23.91
CA LYS A 589 -2.34 9.10 -24.30
C LYS A 589 -3.59 9.99 -24.33
N ARG A 590 -4.73 9.51 -24.84
CA ARG A 590 -6.00 10.26 -24.88
C ARG A 590 -6.54 10.56 -23.48
N ARG A 591 -6.45 9.59 -22.57
CA ARG A 591 -6.77 9.79 -21.15
C ARG A 591 -5.84 10.82 -20.48
N ARG A 592 -4.59 10.95 -20.96
CA ARG A 592 -3.64 12.00 -20.53
C ARG A 592 -3.85 13.35 -21.20
N SER A 593 -4.34 13.40 -22.46
CA SER A 593 -4.53 14.64 -23.21
C SER A 593 -5.92 15.29 -23.05
N GLY A 594 -6.91 14.55 -22.53
CA GLY A 594 -8.27 15.03 -22.26
C GLY A 594 -8.39 16.09 -21.14
N SER A 595 -7.31 16.47 -20.46
CA SER A 595 -7.30 17.55 -19.47
C SER A 595 -7.15 18.95 -20.10
N HIS A 596 -7.79 19.23 -21.24
CA HIS A 596 -7.87 20.57 -21.79
C HIS A 596 -9.03 21.34 -21.14
N SER A 597 -8.67 22.28 -20.25
CA SER A 597 -9.59 23.25 -19.64
C SER A 597 -10.25 24.15 -20.70
N PRO A 598 -11.56 24.49 -20.57
CA PRO A 598 -12.27 25.38 -21.49
C PRO A 598 -12.02 26.85 -21.12
N PHE A 599 -10.75 27.27 -21.04
CA PHE A 599 -10.40 28.68 -20.91
C PHE A 599 -9.16 28.98 -21.75
N ARG A 600 -9.37 29.33 -23.02
CA ARG A 600 -8.33 29.93 -23.86
C ARG A 600 -8.90 31.15 -24.57
N ASN A 601 -8.65 32.33 -24.00
CA ASN A 601 -8.77 33.60 -24.71
C ASN A 601 -7.53 33.75 -25.63
N PRO A 602 -7.68 34.03 -26.94
CA PRO A 602 -6.55 34.21 -27.84
C PRO A 602 -6.20 35.69 -27.98
N SER A 603 -5.39 36.25 -27.09
CA SER A 603 -4.66 37.49 -27.36
C SER A 603 -3.59 37.79 -26.30
N ALA A 604 -2.35 37.39 -26.57
CA ALA A 604 -1.16 38.08 -26.07
C ALA A 604 0.08 37.55 -26.79
N HIS A 605 0.52 38.27 -27.82
CA HIS A 605 1.91 38.19 -28.27
C HIS A 605 2.81 38.74 -27.16
N SER A 606 3.74 37.92 -26.66
CA SER A 606 4.81 38.39 -25.79
C SER A 606 6.13 37.75 -26.24
N LYS A 607 7.05 38.63 -26.61
CA LYS A 607 8.38 38.35 -27.15
C LYS A 607 9.32 37.91 -26.02
N SER A 608 10.13 36.89 -26.27
CA SER A 608 11.22 36.47 -25.39
C SER A 608 12.31 37.57 -25.30
N PRO A 609 12.92 37.83 -24.12
CA PRO A 609 14.05 38.75 -24.01
C PRO A 609 15.37 38.10 -24.50
N PRO A 610 16.38 38.90 -24.91
CA PRO A 610 17.62 38.39 -25.50
C PRO A 610 18.59 37.87 -24.44
N ARG A 611 19.33 36.81 -24.78
CA ARG A 611 20.48 36.32 -24.01
C ARG A 611 21.70 37.18 -24.31
N ILE A 612 22.33 37.72 -23.26
CA ILE A 612 23.68 38.30 -23.30
C ILE A 612 24.63 37.19 -22.83
N GLY A 613 25.61 36.87 -23.67
CA GLY A 613 26.69 35.95 -23.35
C GLY A 613 27.89 36.67 -22.75
N ASP A 614 28.88 35.89 -22.34
CA ASP A 614 30.28 36.27 -22.44
C ASP A 614 31.04 35.10 -23.07
N GLU A 615 31.61 35.40 -24.24
CA GLU A 615 32.77 34.75 -24.83
C GLU A 615 33.96 34.93 -23.86
N GLN A 616 35.01 34.13 -23.81
CA GLN A 616 35.96 33.89 -24.89
C GLN A 616 37.03 32.92 -24.35
N SER A 617 37.41 31.91 -25.12
CA SER A 617 38.79 31.40 -25.17
C SER A 617 38.94 30.46 -26.36
N GLN A 618 39.40 31.01 -27.48
CA GLN A 618 40.36 30.34 -28.35
C GLN A 618 41.16 31.40 -29.12
N GLU A 619 42.45 31.12 -29.23
CA GLU A 619 43.57 31.99 -29.60
C GLU A 619 43.53 32.51 -31.04
N ARG A 620 43.83 33.80 -31.24
CA ARG A 620 44.97 34.37 -32.00
C ARG A 620 44.67 35.76 -32.55
#